data_AF-A0A939GSS7-F1
#
_entry.id   AF-A0A939GSS7-F1
#
_cell.length_a   1.000
_cell.length_b   1.000
_cell.length_c   1.000
_cell.angle_alpha   90.00
_cell.angle_beta   90.00
_cell.angle_gamma   90.00
#
_symmetry.space_group_name_H-M   'P 1'
#
loop_
_entity.id
_entity.type
_entity.pdbx_description
1 polymer ?
#
loop_
_entity_poly.entity_id
_entity_poly.type
_entity_poly.pdbx_seq_one_letter_code
_entity_poly.pdbx_strand_id
1 'polypeptide(L)'
;MSKSLKVSNDRIQQVNMALGVNGYPSQRALAYDTGLSLATISNFLTGKPVSYATFEELCRRLNLDWQEITTSAEVIFPPPPHTHKYAKKNKFKSIPRLGNCN
;
A
#
# COMPACT_ATOMS: atom_id res chain seq x y z
N MET A 1 10.16 -3.46 -20.86
CA MET A 1 9.93 -2.02 -20.61
C MET A 1 9.88 -1.78 -19.12
N SER A 2 10.98 -1.32 -18.52
CA SER A 2 11.04 -0.95 -17.10
C SER A 2 10.28 0.36 -16.90
N LYS A 3 8.96 0.30 -16.73
CA LYS A 3 8.14 1.48 -16.48
C LYS A 3 8.23 1.82 -15.00
N SER A 4 8.82 2.96 -14.69
CA SER A 4 8.80 3.52 -13.34
C SER A 4 7.51 4.31 -13.16
N LEU A 5 6.80 4.05 -12.06
CA LEU A 5 5.61 4.77 -11.65
C LEU A 5 5.90 5.63 -10.43
N LYS A 6 5.19 6.74 -10.32
CA LYS A 6 5.22 7.60 -9.14
C LYS A 6 3.80 7.96 -8.71
N VAL A 7 3.65 8.24 -7.43
CA VAL A 7 2.42 8.79 -6.86
C VAL A 7 2.29 10.25 -7.29
N SER A 8 1.09 10.67 -7.66
CA SER A 8 0.79 12.09 -7.90
C SER A 8 0.98 12.88 -6.61
N ASN A 9 1.59 14.07 -6.69
CA ASN A 9 1.90 14.88 -5.51
C ASN A 9 0.65 15.18 -4.65
N ASP A 10 -0.50 15.38 -5.32
CA ASP A 10 -1.80 15.61 -4.68
C ASP A 10 -2.30 14.41 -3.84
N ARG A 11 -1.94 13.18 -4.25
CA ARG A 11 -2.38 11.94 -3.61
C ARG A 11 -1.39 11.41 -2.57
N ILE A 12 -0.24 12.05 -2.37
CA ILE A 12 0.75 11.64 -1.34
C ILE A 12 0.12 11.61 0.05
N GLN A 13 -0.71 12.59 0.39
CA GLN A 13 -1.39 12.62 1.68
C GLN A 13 -2.36 11.45 1.84
N GLN A 14 -3.13 11.13 0.78
CA GLN A 14 -4.03 9.98 0.75
C GLN A 14 -3.28 8.66 0.98
N VAL A 15 -2.13 8.47 0.33
CA VAL A 15 -1.30 7.27 0.50
C VAL A 15 -0.77 7.17 1.95
N ASN A 16 -0.35 8.29 2.55
CA ASN A 16 0.09 8.30 3.95
C ASN A 16 -1.06 7.97 4.92
N MET A 17 -2.28 8.47 4.69
CA MET A 17 -3.44 8.09 5.50
C MET A 17 -3.77 6.59 5.37
N ALA A 18 -3.61 6.02 4.18
CA ALA A 18 -3.84 4.60 3.95
C ALA A 18 -2.88 3.71 4.77
N LEU A 19 -1.67 4.15 5.11
CA LEU A 19 -0.79 3.41 6.02
C LEU A 19 -1.46 3.19 7.38
N GLY A 20 -2.02 4.26 7.95
CA GLY A 20 -2.70 4.22 9.25
C GLY A 20 -3.97 3.36 9.19
N VAL A 21 -4.80 3.56 8.15
CA VAL A 21 -6.05 2.82 7.97
C VAL A 21 -5.81 1.31 7.80
N ASN A 22 -4.71 0.90 7.16
CA ASN A 22 -4.35 -0.51 6.98
C ASN A 22 -3.58 -1.10 8.18
N GLY A 23 -3.37 -0.33 9.26
CA GLY A 23 -2.74 -0.83 10.48
C GLY A 23 -1.22 -0.90 10.43
N TYR A 24 -0.56 -0.14 9.55
CA TYR A 24 0.90 0.00 9.54
C TYR A 24 1.32 1.20 10.41
N PRO A 25 1.88 0.98 11.62
CA PRO A 25 2.27 2.07 12.52
C PRO A 25 3.52 2.83 12.03
N SER A 26 4.28 2.28 11.07
CA SER A 26 5.47 2.93 10.52
C SER A 26 5.85 2.37 9.14
N GLN A 27 6.66 3.12 8.40
CA GLN A 27 7.25 2.66 7.13
C GLN A 27 8.07 1.37 7.27
N ARG A 28 8.69 1.16 8.45
CA ARG A 28 9.43 -0.07 8.77
C ARG A 28 8.52 -1.29 8.87
N ALA A 29 7.32 -1.13 9.40
CA ALA A 29 6.34 -2.22 9.47
C ALA A 29 5.92 -2.66 8.06
N LEU A 30 5.66 -1.71 7.17
CA LEU A 30 5.34 -1.99 5.77
C LEU A 30 6.54 -2.62 5.02
N ALA A 31 7.76 -2.12 5.24
CA ALA A 31 8.98 -2.71 4.69
C ALA A 31 9.15 -4.17 5.10
N TYR A 32 8.91 -4.48 6.39
CA TYR A 32 9.00 -5.84 6.90
C TYR A 32 7.93 -6.77 6.30
N ASP A 33 6.67 -6.31 6.19
CA ASP A 33 5.57 -7.10 5.62
C ASP A 33 5.73 -7.38 4.11
N THR A 34 6.31 -6.41 3.38
CA THR A 34 6.52 -6.51 1.92
C THR A 34 7.88 -7.11 1.55
N GLY A 35 8.82 -7.19 2.48
CA GLY A 35 10.22 -7.56 2.20
C GLY A 35 10.97 -6.53 1.36
N LEU A 36 10.45 -5.30 1.24
CA LEU A 36 11.08 -4.22 0.48
C LEU A 36 12.02 -3.39 1.36
N SER A 37 12.96 -2.70 0.72
CA SER A 37 13.85 -1.78 1.45
C SER A 37 13.08 -0.56 1.99
N LEU A 38 13.49 -0.05 3.14
CA LEU A 38 12.91 1.18 3.72
C LEU A 38 13.03 2.37 2.76
N ALA A 39 14.12 2.43 1.98
CA ALA A 39 14.32 3.45 0.97
C ALA A 39 13.26 3.37 -0.14
N THR A 40 12.89 2.15 -0.56
CA THR A 40 11.83 1.92 -1.54
C THR A 40 10.47 2.40 -1.03
N ILE A 41 10.14 2.08 0.23
CA ILE A 41 8.91 2.55 0.88
C ILE A 41 8.89 4.07 0.96
N SER A 42 9.99 4.67 1.43
CA SER A 42 10.13 6.13 1.52
C SER A 42 10.01 6.80 0.14
N ASN A 43 10.63 6.23 -0.90
CA ASN A 43 10.50 6.72 -2.27
C ASN A 43 9.05 6.71 -2.75
N PHE A 44 8.33 5.60 -2.52
CA PHE A 44 6.91 5.51 -2.86
C PHE A 44 6.07 6.57 -2.14
N LEU A 45 6.26 6.72 -0.82
CA LEU A 45 5.49 7.67 0.00
C LEU A 45 5.85 9.14 -0.24
N THR A 46 7.02 9.41 -0.82
CA THR A 46 7.46 10.76 -1.19
C THR A 46 7.14 11.11 -2.65
N GLY A 47 6.48 10.20 -3.40
CA GLY A 47 6.17 10.41 -4.81
C GLY A 47 7.39 10.33 -5.74
N LYS A 48 8.47 9.67 -5.30
CA LYS A 48 9.62 9.35 -6.15
C LYS A 48 9.29 8.14 -7.05
N PRO A 49 9.86 8.08 -8.26
CA PRO A 49 9.62 6.98 -9.17
C PRO A 49 10.17 5.66 -8.60
N VAL A 50 9.34 4.62 -8.64
CA VAL A 50 9.68 3.24 -8.29
C VAL A 50 9.22 2.30 -9.40
N SER A 51 9.80 1.10 -9.49
CA SER A 51 9.43 0.11 -10.50
C SER A 51 7.95 -0.28 -10.41
N TYR A 52 7.29 -0.50 -11.55
CA TYR A 52 5.89 -0.92 -11.62
C TYR A 52 5.54 -2.08 -10.67
N ALA A 53 6.33 -3.16 -10.68
CA ALA A 53 6.08 -4.34 -9.82
C ALA A 53 6.09 -3.99 -8.32
N THR A 54 7.01 -3.11 -7.91
CA THR A 54 7.09 -2.61 -6.54
C THR A 54 5.91 -1.71 -6.21
N PHE A 55 5.54 -0.82 -7.13
CA PHE A 55 4.43 0.11 -6.98
C PHE A 55 3.11 -0.65 -6.81
N GLU A 56 2.85 -1.62 -7.68
CA GLU A 56 1.65 -2.45 -7.68
C GLU A 56 1.56 -3.27 -6.37
N GLU A 57 2.63 -3.91 -5.93
CA GLU A 57 2.63 -4.69 -4.68
C GLU A 57 2.33 -3.78 -3.47
N LEU A 58 2.88 -2.56 -3.42
CA LEU A 58 2.59 -1.60 -2.36
C LEU A 58 1.13 -1.15 -2.38
N CYS A 59 0.59 -0.83 -3.56
CA CYS A 59 -0.82 -0.48 -3.72
C CYS A 59 -1.73 -1.62 -3.27
N ARG A 60 -1.41 -2.85 -3.67
CA ARG A 60 -2.16 -4.06 -3.31
C ARG A 60 -2.18 -4.28 -1.79
N ARG A 61 -1.08 -4.01 -1.10
CA ARG A 61 -0.96 -4.15 0.37
C ARG A 61 -1.72 -3.07 1.11
N LEU A 62 -1.72 -1.86 0.58
CA LEU A 62 -2.44 -0.72 1.13
C LEU A 62 -3.90 -0.64 0.65
N ASN A 63 -4.35 -1.62 -0.13
CA ASN A 63 -5.69 -1.65 -0.74
C ASN A 63 -6.01 -0.34 -1.49
N LEU A 64 -5.02 0.15 -2.24
CA LEU A 64 -5.09 1.32 -3.10
C LEU A 64 -5.09 0.88 -4.57
N ASP A 65 -5.75 1.66 -5.42
CA ASP A 65 -5.64 1.50 -6.86
C ASP A 65 -4.47 2.33 -7.41
N TRP A 66 -3.57 1.68 -8.15
CA TRP A 66 -2.37 2.34 -8.68
C TRP A 66 -2.70 3.35 -9.79
N GLN A 67 -3.79 3.15 -10.55
CA GLN A 67 -4.21 4.06 -11.61
C GLN A 67 -4.79 5.34 -11.01
N GLU A 68 -5.55 5.21 -9.92
CA GLU A 68 -6.14 6.35 -9.21
C GLU A 68 -5.07 7.25 -8.57
N ILE A 69 -4.02 6.67 -7.99
CA ILE A 69 -2.99 7.46 -7.30
C ILE A 69 -1.87 7.98 -8.22
N THR A 70 -1.79 7.49 -9.46
CA THR A 70 -0.85 7.98 -10.48
C THR A 70 -1.49 9.01 -11.42
N THR A 71 -2.82 9.00 -11.58
CA THR A 71 -3.53 9.95 -12.43
C THR A 71 -3.73 11.27 -11.69
N SER A 72 -3.06 12.33 -12.14
CA SER A 72 -3.17 13.68 -11.57
C SER A 72 -4.41 14.45 -12.03
N ALA A 73 -5.52 13.75 -12.32
CA ALA A 73 -6.74 14.37 -12.81
C ALA A 73 -7.76 14.47 -11.69
N GLU A 74 -8.03 15.72 -11.37
CA GLU A 74 -9.17 16.31 -10.67
C GLU A 74 -10.48 15.49 -10.80
N VAL A 75 -11.35 15.61 -9.78
CA VAL A 75 -12.83 15.42 -9.82
C VAL A 75 -13.40 14.29 -8.94
N ILE A 76 -13.91 14.74 -7.77
CA ILE A 76 -15.22 14.48 -7.14
C ILE A 76 -15.54 13.03 -6.69
N PHE A 77 -15.71 12.90 -5.37
CA PHE A 77 -16.39 11.78 -4.72
C PHE A 77 -17.82 11.71 -5.30
N PRO A 78 -18.22 10.59 -5.92
CA PRO A 78 -18.67 9.45 -5.12
C PRO A 78 -17.95 8.16 -5.53
N PRO A 79 -17.79 7.21 -4.58
CA PRO A 79 -17.08 5.96 -4.84
C PRO A 79 -17.78 5.21 -5.98
N PRO A 80 -17.13 4.93 -7.11
CA PRO A 80 -17.71 4.01 -8.07
C PRO A 80 -17.68 2.61 -7.46
N PRO A 81 -18.66 1.76 -7.78
CA PRO A 81 -18.72 0.38 -7.31
C PRO A 81 -17.68 -0.45 -8.05
N HIS A 82 -16.39 -0.20 -7.79
CA HIS A 82 -15.32 -1.02 -8.30
C HIS A 82 -15.30 -2.30 -7.50
N THR A 83 -16.06 -3.27 -8.00
CA THR A 83 -16.12 -4.65 -7.52
C THR A 83 -14.75 -5.13 -7.07
N HIS A 84 -14.65 -5.44 -5.78
CA HIS A 84 -13.51 -6.11 -5.16
C HIS A 84 -13.03 -7.27 -6.04
N LYS A 85 -11.88 -7.12 -6.70
CA LYS A 85 -11.14 -8.22 -7.35
C LYS A 85 -9.86 -8.58 -6.60
N TYR A 86 -9.44 -7.81 -5.60
CA TYR A 86 -8.37 -8.21 -4.69
C TYR A 86 -8.95 -9.03 -3.53
N ALA A 87 -9.24 -10.30 -3.81
CA ALA A 87 -9.62 -11.26 -2.79
C ALA A 87 -8.47 -11.39 -1.77
N LYS A 88 -8.70 -10.87 -0.57
CA LYS A 88 -7.85 -11.05 0.62
C LYS A 88 -7.62 -12.55 0.86
N LYS A 89 -6.49 -13.09 0.39
CA LYS A 89 -5.96 -14.35 0.91
C LYS A 89 -5.23 -14.04 2.21
N ASN A 90 -5.99 -13.76 3.26
CA ASN A 90 -5.47 -13.69 4.62
C ASN A 90 -4.97 -15.08 5.03
N LYS A 91 -3.69 -15.37 4.83
CA LYS A 91 -2.99 -16.34 5.69
C LYS A 91 -2.59 -15.61 6.97
N PHE A 92 -3.56 -15.41 7.86
CA PHE A 92 -3.24 -15.27 9.27
C PHE A 92 -2.62 -16.60 9.71
N LYS A 93 -1.30 -16.64 9.79
CA LYS A 93 -0.60 -17.74 10.46
C LYS A 93 -0.91 -17.56 11.94
N SER A 94 -1.89 -18.32 12.43
CA SER A 94 -2.20 -18.39 13.85
C SER A 94 -0.92 -18.69 14.61
N ILE A 95 -0.48 -17.74 15.43
CA ILE A 95 0.47 -18.00 16.51
C ILE A 95 -0.37 -18.71 17.58
N PRO A 96 -0.14 -19.97 17.94
CA PRO A 96 -0.81 -20.54 19.10
C PRO A 96 -0.37 -19.73 20.34
N ARG A 97 -1.35 -19.11 21.02
CA ARG A 97 -1.17 -18.65 22.40
C ARG A 97 -0.74 -19.86 23.21
N LEU A 98 0.51 -19.87 23.69
CA LEU A 98 0.90 -20.75 24.78
C LEU A 98 0.26 -20.18 26.05
N GLY A 99 -1.00 -20.54 26.28
CA GLY A 99 -1.57 -20.51 27.61
C GLY A 99 -1.13 -21.79 28.31
N ASN A 100 -0.41 -21.67 29.42
CA ASN A 100 -0.69 -22.54 30.54
C ASN A 100 -0.35 -21.84 31.86
N CYS A 101 -1.39 -21.63 32.66
CA CYS A 101 -1.30 -21.40 34.08
C CYS A 101 -1.27 -22.77 34.77
N ASN A 102 -0.22 -23.04 35.54
CA ASN A 102 -0.25 -23.50 36.94
C ASN A 102 1.19 -23.67 37.43
#